data_AF-A0ABD2MTG3-F1
#
_entry.id   AF-A0ABD2MTG3-F1
#
_cell.length_a   1.000
_cell.length_b   1.000
_cell.length_c   1.000
_cell.angle_alpha   90.00
_cell.angle_beta   90.00
_cell.angle_gamma   90.00
#
_symmetry.space_group_name_H-M   'P 1'
#
loop_
_entity.id
_entity.type
_entity.pdbx_description
1 polymer ?
#
loop_
_entity_poly.entity_id
_entity_poly.type
_entity_poly.pdbx_seq_one_letter_code
_entity_poly.pdbx_strand_id
1 'polypeptide(L)'
;MKKIFKIPNDWVYRGEGNCHIVLGLPKLNKVLRIRKRDRPKTFLEWFLYFIEDYITWWYDFGANAENRDLSFHLKIMRPLLGAKYVSDAKQVKLSKIQVGKIEKQLCHIRPDFRKHNILHYGRATLFHDFTTLETDDLPIKLSNDVFSVEIKPKKGWVPFREKNFPECIFCMNQYIKLETGKISEPSCYCPRNLFSGVETEMKRCILSLIDNPQNNIRIFKMVICFMMKTKINSR
;
A
#
# COMPACT_ATOMS: atom_id res chain seq x y z
N MET A 1 -2.25 -25.21 17.48
CA MET A 1 -1.75 -23.83 17.68
C MET A 1 -1.71 -23.11 16.33
N LYS A 2 -2.32 -21.92 16.20
CA LYS A 2 -2.31 -21.15 14.95
C LYS A 2 -0.87 -20.68 14.64
N LYS A 3 -0.34 -20.95 13.44
CA LYS A 3 1.04 -20.59 13.07
C LYS A 3 1.18 -19.06 12.98
N ILE A 4 1.97 -18.48 13.89
CA ILE A 4 2.27 -17.04 13.93
C ILE A 4 3.34 -16.73 12.88
N PHE A 5 3.12 -15.68 12.10
CA PHE A 5 4.12 -15.19 11.16
C PHE A 5 5.18 -14.35 11.88
N LYS A 6 6.43 -14.78 11.76
CA LYS A 6 7.58 -14.04 12.29
C LYS A 6 8.00 -12.98 11.27
N ILE A 7 7.94 -11.71 11.68
CA ILE A 7 8.38 -10.59 10.87
C ILE A 7 9.91 -10.55 10.93
N PRO A 8 10.62 -10.62 9.78
CA PRO A 8 12.07 -10.48 9.72
C PRO A 8 12.54 -9.15 10.33
N ASN A 9 13.74 -9.11 10.92
CA ASN A 9 14.27 -7.89 11.54
C ASN A 9 14.65 -6.80 10.52
N ASP A 10 14.96 -7.19 9.28
CA ASP A 10 15.34 -6.32 8.16
C ASP A 10 14.14 -5.80 7.37
N TRP A 11 13.01 -5.60 8.04
CA TRP A 11 11.84 -4.99 7.42
C TRP A 11 12.09 -3.50 7.14
N VAL A 12 11.44 -2.97 6.10
CA VAL A 12 11.57 -1.56 5.70
C VAL A 12 10.20 -0.91 5.69
N TYR A 13 10.08 0.31 6.22
CA TYR A 13 8.86 1.09 6.06
C TYR A 13 8.70 1.49 4.58
N ARG A 14 7.66 0.98 3.90
CA ARG A 14 7.39 1.32 2.49
C ARG A 14 6.46 2.53 2.36
N GLY A 15 5.53 2.67 3.28
CA GLY A 15 4.59 3.79 3.30
C GLY A 15 3.28 3.44 3.98
N GLU A 16 2.38 4.40 3.99
CA GLU A 16 1.04 4.22 4.55
C GLU A 16 -0.03 5.02 3.83
N GLY A 17 -1.25 4.51 3.87
CA GLY A 17 -2.47 5.22 3.53
C GLY A 17 -3.28 5.57 4.78
N ASN A 18 -4.56 5.90 4.62
CA ASN A 18 -5.43 6.16 5.78
C ASN A 18 -5.74 4.86 6.55
N CYS A 19 -5.89 3.73 5.86
CA CYS A 19 -6.38 2.50 6.48
C CYS A 19 -5.28 1.47 6.79
N HIS A 20 -4.09 1.59 6.17
CA HIS A 20 -3.06 0.55 6.24
C HIS A 20 -1.65 1.14 6.27
N ILE A 21 -0.74 0.44 6.94
CA ILE A 21 0.72 0.58 6.84
C ILE A 21 1.26 -0.60 6.03
N VAL A 22 2.28 -0.34 5.21
CA VAL A 22 2.96 -1.35 4.39
C VAL A 22 4.42 -1.43 4.82
N LEU A 23 4.85 -2.64 5.18
CA LEU A 23 6.25 -2.97 5.47
C LEU A 23 6.80 -3.82 4.34
N GLY A 24 7.93 -3.45 3.77
CA GLY A 24 8.67 -4.28 2.82
C GLY A 24 9.47 -5.34 3.57
N LEU A 25 9.47 -6.56 3.04
CA LEU A 25 10.20 -7.71 3.55
C LEU A 25 11.16 -8.19 2.44
N PRO A 26 12.33 -7.54 2.26
CA PRO A 26 13.19 -7.74 1.09
C PRO A 26 13.60 -9.20 0.87
N LYS A 27 14.02 -9.90 1.93
CA LYS A 27 14.42 -11.32 1.86
C LYS A 27 13.32 -12.28 1.40
N LEU A 28 12.06 -11.88 1.56
CA LEU A 28 10.92 -12.71 1.16
C LEU A 28 10.34 -12.29 -0.19
N ASN A 29 10.80 -11.18 -0.77
CA ASN A 29 10.15 -10.51 -1.90
C ASN A 29 8.64 -10.28 -1.65
N LYS A 30 8.29 -9.85 -0.43
CA LYS A 30 6.91 -9.61 0.00
C LYS A 30 6.77 -8.25 0.66
N VAL A 31 5.55 -7.73 0.63
CA VAL A 31 5.13 -6.65 1.54
C VAL A 31 4.09 -7.17 2.53
N LEU A 32 4.19 -6.72 3.76
CA LEU A 32 3.24 -6.97 4.83
C LEU A 32 2.36 -5.74 5.01
N ARG A 33 1.07 -5.89 4.73
CA ARG A 33 0.06 -4.85 4.89
C ARG A 33 -0.69 -5.06 6.19
N ILE A 34 -0.58 -4.10 7.10
CA ILE A 34 -1.20 -4.13 8.43
C ILE A 34 -2.25 -3.03 8.50
N ARG A 35 -3.45 -3.35 9.01
CA ARG A 35 -4.55 -2.38 9.15
C ARG A 35 -4.22 -1.39 10.27
N LYS A 36 -4.69 -0.16 10.12
CA LYS A 36 -4.64 0.88 11.16
C LYS A 36 -5.98 1.00 11.86
N ARG A 37 -5.95 1.44 13.11
CA ARG A 37 -7.10 1.90 13.87
C ARG A 37 -6.78 3.20 14.59
N ASP A 38 -7.79 3.93 15.01
CA ASP A 38 -7.57 5.14 15.79
C ASP A 38 -6.90 4.81 17.12
N ARG A 39 -6.07 5.74 17.60
CA ARG A 39 -5.50 5.61 18.94
C ARG A 39 -6.61 5.83 19.97
N PRO A 40 -6.75 4.96 20.99
CA PRO A 40 -7.74 5.17 22.03
C PRO A 40 -7.42 6.49 22.76
N LYS A 41 -8.44 7.33 22.91
CA LYS A 41 -8.39 8.63 23.58
C LYS A 41 -8.76 8.51 25.05
N THR A 42 -9.54 7.48 25.41
CA THR A 42 -9.99 7.25 26.78
C THR A 42 -9.55 5.87 27.29
N PHE A 43 -9.53 5.72 28.62
CA PHE A 43 -9.28 4.42 29.26
C PHE A 43 -10.31 3.38 28.85
N LEU A 44 -11.59 3.77 28.72
CA LEU A 44 -12.66 2.89 28.29
C LEU A 44 -12.44 2.38 26.86
N GLU A 45 -12.08 3.27 25.93
CA GLU A 45 -11.73 2.87 24.55
C GLU A 45 -10.52 1.93 24.52
N TRP A 46 -9.51 2.21 25.32
CA TRP A 46 -8.34 1.35 25.44
C TRP A 46 -8.72 -0.05 25.97
N PHE A 47 -9.58 -0.12 26.99
CA PHE A 47 -10.04 -1.37 27.57
C PHE A 47 -10.91 -2.16 26.59
N LEU A 48 -11.79 -1.49 25.85
CA LEU A 48 -12.58 -2.11 24.79
C LEU A 48 -11.68 -2.67 23.69
N TYR A 49 -10.66 -1.93 23.25
CA TYR A 49 -9.68 -2.44 22.28
C TYR A 49 -8.89 -3.62 22.82
N PHE A 50 -8.55 -3.62 24.11
CA PHE A 50 -7.87 -4.75 24.74
C PHE A 50 -8.75 -6.01 24.73
N ILE A 51 -10.04 -5.87 25.06
CA ILE A 51 -11.01 -6.97 25.00
C ILE A 51 -11.18 -7.43 23.56
N GLU A 52 -11.36 -6.51 22.61
CA GLU A 52 -11.48 -6.82 21.18
C GLU A 52 -10.27 -7.63 20.71
N ASP A 53 -9.05 -7.15 20.96
CA ASP A 53 -7.80 -7.84 20.61
C ASP A 53 -7.75 -9.26 21.20
N TYR A 54 -8.18 -9.43 22.45
CA TYR A 54 -8.19 -10.72 23.15
C TYR A 54 -9.20 -11.70 22.53
N ILE A 55 -10.44 -11.24 22.32
CA ILE A 55 -11.50 -12.05 21.70
C ILE A 55 -11.11 -12.40 20.26
N THR A 56 -10.61 -11.44 19.49
CA THR A 56 -10.16 -11.65 18.11
C THR A 56 -9.04 -12.69 18.00
N TRP A 57 -8.15 -12.75 19.00
CA TRP A 57 -7.08 -13.74 19.05
C TRP A 57 -7.60 -15.16 19.32
N TRP A 58 -8.46 -15.33 20.33
CA TRP A 58 -8.98 -16.63 20.75
C TRP A 58 -10.10 -17.16 19.86
N TYR A 59 -11.11 -16.34 19.58
CA TYR A 59 -12.36 -16.75 18.96
C TYR A 59 -12.49 -16.38 17.48
N ASP A 60 -11.49 -15.72 16.87
CA ASP A 60 -11.57 -15.19 15.49
C ASP A 60 -12.67 -14.13 15.28
N PHE A 61 -13.31 -13.67 16.36
CA PHE A 61 -14.33 -12.61 16.34
C PHE A 61 -13.72 -11.30 15.82
N GLY A 62 -14.32 -10.67 14.82
CA GLY A 62 -13.77 -9.45 14.19
C GLY A 62 -12.88 -9.67 12.96
N ALA A 63 -12.56 -10.93 12.58
CA ALA A 63 -11.88 -11.23 11.32
C ALA A 63 -12.69 -10.85 10.06
N ASN A 64 -13.97 -10.50 10.22
CA ASN A 64 -14.91 -10.27 9.12
C ASN A 64 -14.48 -9.14 8.19
N ALA A 65 -13.94 -8.03 8.71
CA ALA A 65 -13.52 -6.90 7.86
C ALA A 65 -12.32 -7.28 6.97
N GLU A 66 -11.32 -7.94 7.55
CA GLU A 66 -10.12 -8.34 6.81
C GLU A 66 -10.39 -9.52 5.88
N ASN A 67 -11.22 -10.47 6.29
CA ASN A 67 -11.68 -11.57 5.43
C ASN A 67 -12.53 -11.04 4.28
N ARG A 68 -13.34 -9.99 4.50
CA ARG A 68 -14.08 -9.30 3.44
C ARG A 68 -13.13 -8.62 2.47
N ASP A 69 -12.14 -7.86 2.97
CA ASP A 69 -11.15 -7.18 2.11
C ASP A 69 -10.34 -8.20 1.29
N LEU A 70 -9.91 -9.31 1.91
CA LEU A 70 -9.18 -10.38 1.23
C LEU A 70 -10.06 -11.13 0.23
N SER A 71 -11.31 -11.44 0.59
CA SER A 71 -12.27 -12.09 -0.31
C SER A 71 -12.60 -11.18 -1.49
N PHE A 72 -12.79 -9.89 -1.29
CA PHE A 72 -12.99 -8.91 -2.36
C PHE A 72 -11.76 -8.85 -3.28
N HIS A 73 -10.55 -8.80 -2.70
CA HIS A 73 -9.31 -8.82 -3.45
C HIS A 73 -9.19 -10.06 -4.34
N LEU A 74 -9.35 -11.25 -3.75
CA LEU A 74 -9.12 -12.53 -4.42
C LEU A 74 -10.24 -12.94 -5.38
N LYS A 75 -11.50 -12.68 -5.04
CA LYS A 75 -12.66 -13.13 -5.80
C LYS A 75 -13.19 -12.11 -6.81
N ILE A 76 -12.90 -10.81 -6.62
CA ILE A 76 -13.43 -9.74 -7.48
C ILE A 76 -12.29 -9.00 -8.17
N MET A 77 -11.39 -8.36 -7.42
CA MET A 77 -10.37 -7.49 -8.02
C MET A 77 -9.37 -8.25 -8.90
N ARG A 78 -8.84 -9.37 -8.39
CA ARG A 78 -7.82 -10.16 -9.10
C ARG A 78 -8.36 -10.80 -10.40
N PRO A 79 -9.58 -11.38 -10.44
CA PRO A 79 -10.16 -11.85 -11.70
C PRO A 79 -10.47 -10.74 -12.71
N LEU A 80 -10.99 -9.60 -12.25
CA LEU A 80 -11.39 -8.50 -13.15
C LEU A 80 -10.19 -7.78 -13.79
N LEU A 81 -9.12 -7.54 -13.02
CA LEU A 81 -7.92 -6.85 -13.50
C LEU A 81 -6.88 -7.80 -14.11
N GLY A 82 -7.01 -9.11 -13.86
CA GLY A 82 -6.10 -10.14 -14.33
C GLY A 82 -5.02 -10.53 -13.31
N ALA A 83 -4.83 -11.83 -13.12
CA ALA A 83 -3.87 -12.41 -12.19
C ALA A 83 -2.40 -12.07 -12.49
N LYS A 84 -2.10 -11.63 -13.72
CA LYS A 84 -0.77 -11.15 -14.13
C LYS A 84 -0.43 -9.79 -13.54
N TYR A 85 -1.42 -8.92 -13.36
CA TYR A 85 -1.22 -7.52 -12.93
C TYR A 85 -1.56 -7.33 -11.44
N VAL A 86 -2.28 -8.28 -10.84
CA VAL A 86 -2.68 -8.21 -9.43
C VAL A 86 -2.06 -9.35 -8.65
N SER A 87 -1.21 -8.98 -7.68
CA SER A 87 -0.57 -9.91 -6.73
C SER A 87 -1.61 -10.80 -6.05
N ASP A 88 -1.24 -12.06 -5.85
CA ASP A 88 -1.93 -12.91 -4.89
C ASP A 88 -1.76 -12.36 -3.46
N ALA A 89 -2.64 -12.76 -2.55
CA ALA A 89 -2.70 -12.23 -1.20
C ALA A 89 -2.90 -13.36 -0.17
N LYS A 90 -2.07 -13.37 0.88
CA LYS A 90 -2.15 -14.38 1.95
C LYS A 90 -2.33 -13.74 3.31
N GLN A 91 -3.38 -14.12 4.02
CA GLN A 91 -3.57 -13.70 5.40
C GLN A 91 -2.53 -14.37 6.31
N VAL A 92 -1.98 -13.59 7.24
CA VAL A 92 -1.08 -14.06 8.29
C VAL A 92 -1.49 -13.50 9.64
N LYS A 93 -1.12 -14.22 10.71
CA LYS A 93 -1.35 -13.77 12.09
C LYS A 93 -0.07 -13.21 12.70
N LEU A 94 -0.19 -12.08 13.38
CA LEU A 94 0.91 -11.38 14.03
C LEU A 94 0.72 -11.38 15.54
N SER A 95 1.78 -11.64 16.29
CA SER A 95 1.72 -11.53 17.75
C SER A 95 1.68 -10.07 18.21
N LYS A 96 0.99 -9.81 19.33
CA LYS A 96 0.94 -8.47 19.96
C LYS A 96 2.34 -7.93 20.28
N ILE A 97 3.25 -8.80 20.70
CA ILE A 97 4.64 -8.45 21.01
C ILE A 97 5.37 -7.93 19.76
N GLN A 98 5.24 -8.62 18.62
CA GLN A 98 5.89 -8.19 17.38
C GLN A 98 5.34 -6.86 16.88
N VAL A 99 4.01 -6.70 16.85
CA VAL A 99 3.39 -5.45 16.40
C VAL A 99 3.75 -4.30 17.33
N GLY A 100 3.79 -4.52 18.65
CA GLY A 100 4.22 -3.50 19.61
C GLY A 100 5.67 -3.05 19.42
N LYS A 101 6.59 -3.97 19.06
CA LYS A 101 7.97 -3.61 18.69
C LYS A 101 8.02 -2.74 17.43
N ILE A 102 7.26 -3.12 16.41
CA ILE A 102 7.17 -2.38 15.15
C ILE A 102 6.56 -1.00 15.35
N GLU A 103 5.48 -0.88 16.12
CA GLU A 103 4.84 0.41 16.41
C GLU A 103 5.82 1.39 17.06
N LYS A 104 6.65 0.90 18.00
CA LYS A 104 7.73 1.70 18.61
C LYS A 104 8.77 2.14 17.59
N GLN A 105 9.21 1.27 16.70
CA GLN A 105 10.18 1.63 15.66
C GLN A 105 9.58 2.61 14.63
N LEU A 106 8.32 2.40 14.26
CA LEU A 106 7.59 3.24 13.32
C LEU A 106 7.33 4.65 13.84
N CYS A 107 7.29 4.88 15.16
CA CYS A 107 7.03 6.21 15.70
C CYS A 107 8.11 7.24 15.30
N HIS A 108 9.33 6.77 15.01
CA HIS A 108 10.46 7.60 14.58
C HIS A 108 10.49 7.84 13.07
N ILE A 109 9.82 6.99 12.27
CA ILE A 109 9.91 7.00 10.80
C ILE A 109 8.64 7.58 10.17
N ARG A 110 7.48 7.40 10.81
CA ARG A 110 6.18 7.85 10.29
C ARG A 110 6.06 9.38 10.31
N PRO A 111 5.44 10.01 9.31
CA PRO A 111 5.13 11.44 9.35
C PRO A 111 4.22 11.79 10.54
N ASP A 112 4.42 12.94 11.18
CA ASP A 112 3.68 13.31 12.40
C ASP A 112 2.16 13.33 12.22
N PHE A 113 1.69 13.88 11.10
CA PHE A 113 0.26 13.92 10.77
C PHE A 113 -0.38 12.53 10.61
N ARG A 114 0.42 11.46 10.50
CA ARG A 114 -0.06 10.07 10.41
C ARG A 114 -0.12 9.34 11.76
N LYS A 115 0.54 9.86 12.81
CA LYS A 115 0.72 9.17 14.10
C LYS A 115 -0.55 9.07 14.96
N HIS A 116 -1.66 9.69 14.53
CA HIS A 116 -2.96 9.59 15.20
C HIS A 116 -3.61 8.20 15.10
N ASN A 117 -3.24 7.39 14.10
CA ASN A 117 -3.63 5.98 14.03
C ASN A 117 -2.48 5.06 14.46
N ILE A 118 -2.83 3.96 15.12
CA ILE A 118 -1.94 2.86 15.52
C ILE A 118 -2.20 1.60 14.68
N LEU A 119 -1.29 0.63 14.74
CA LEU A 119 -1.51 -0.67 14.12
C LEU A 119 -2.61 -1.48 14.84
N HIS A 120 -3.46 -2.12 14.04
CA HIS A 120 -4.41 -3.13 14.49
C HIS A 120 -3.66 -4.45 14.76
N TYR A 121 -3.97 -5.11 15.88
CA TYR A 121 -3.28 -6.34 16.27
C TYR A 121 -3.92 -7.58 15.63
N GLY A 122 -3.14 -8.66 15.57
CA GLY A 122 -3.65 -10.00 15.31
C GLY A 122 -3.50 -10.49 13.88
N ARG A 123 -3.78 -9.67 12.86
CA ARG A 123 -3.76 -10.11 11.46
C ARG A 123 -3.18 -9.07 10.51
N ALA A 124 -2.65 -9.57 9.41
CA ALA A 124 -2.08 -8.80 8.31
C ALA A 124 -2.17 -9.60 7.02
N THR A 125 -1.90 -8.95 5.89
CA THR A 125 -1.93 -9.59 4.58
C THR A 125 -0.59 -9.43 3.89
N LEU A 126 -0.04 -10.55 3.40
CA LEU A 126 1.16 -10.60 2.58
C LEU A 126 0.81 -10.45 1.11
N PHE A 127 1.54 -9.58 0.42
CA PHE A 127 1.50 -9.41 -1.04
C PHE A 127 2.92 -9.55 -1.60
N HIS A 128 3.06 -9.75 -2.91
CA HIS A 128 4.35 -9.58 -3.59
C HIS A 128 4.82 -8.12 -3.50
N ASP A 129 6.12 -7.92 -3.36
CA ASP A 129 6.72 -6.59 -3.41
C ASP A 129 7.00 -6.20 -4.87
N PHE A 130 6.23 -5.24 -5.39
CA PHE A 130 6.43 -4.71 -6.76
C PHE A 130 7.53 -3.64 -6.82
N THR A 131 8.18 -3.34 -5.69
CA THR A 131 9.38 -2.49 -5.63
C THR A 131 10.67 -3.30 -5.71
N THR A 132 10.57 -4.59 -6.00
CA THR A 132 11.68 -5.51 -6.20
C THR A 132 11.44 -6.32 -7.47
N LEU A 133 12.52 -6.63 -8.19
CA LEU A 133 12.47 -7.37 -9.44
C LEU A 133 13.21 -8.69 -9.25
N GLU A 134 12.54 -9.82 -9.52
CA GLU A 134 13.20 -11.12 -9.55
C GLU A 134 13.97 -11.22 -10.87
N THR A 135 15.29 -11.38 -10.76
CA THR A 135 16.20 -11.37 -11.92
C THR A 135 16.27 -12.70 -12.66
N ASP A 136 15.82 -13.79 -12.02
CA ASP A 136 15.95 -15.16 -12.54
C ASP A 136 15.18 -15.38 -13.86
N ASP A 137 14.09 -14.64 -14.09
CA ASP A 137 13.16 -14.87 -15.20
C ASP A 137 13.27 -13.83 -16.33
N LEU A 138 14.21 -12.89 -16.24
CA LEU A 138 14.33 -11.81 -17.23
C LEU A 138 15.39 -12.12 -18.29
N PRO A 139 15.03 -12.14 -19.59
CA PRO A 139 15.97 -12.36 -20.69
C PRO A 139 16.89 -11.15 -20.97
N ILE A 140 17.00 -10.21 -20.02
CA ILE A 140 17.66 -8.91 -20.22
C ILE A 140 18.74 -8.73 -19.15
N LYS A 141 19.94 -8.35 -19.58
CA LYS A 141 21.03 -7.94 -18.69
C LYS A 141 20.63 -6.65 -17.97
N LEU A 142 20.26 -6.77 -16.70
CA LEU A 142 19.82 -5.64 -15.89
C LEU A 142 20.98 -4.66 -15.67
N SER A 143 20.68 -3.36 -15.81
CA SER A 143 21.55 -2.30 -15.31
C SER A 143 21.61 -2.36 -13.78
N ASN A 144 22.65 -1.79 -13.18
CA ASN A 144 22.78 -1.73 -11.71
C ASN A 144 21.63 -0.97 -11.03
N ASP A 145 20.98 -0.06 -11.76
CA ASP A 145 19.88 0.76 -11.24
C ASP A 145 18.54 0.28 -11.81
N VAL A 146 17.68 -0.21 -10.93
CA VAL A 146 16.29 -0.56 -11.24
C VAL A 146 15.38 0.40 -10.48
N PHE A 147 14.33 0.90 -11.13
CA PHE A 147 13.38 1.82 -10.54
C PHE A 147 11.97 1.21 -10.54
N SER A 148 11.23 1.44 -9.46
CA SER A 148 9.78 1.19 -9.38
C SER A 148 9.06 2.52 -9.31
N VAL A 149 7.98 2.66 -10.08
CA VAL A 149 7.16 3.87 -10.11
C VAL A 149 5.74 3.52 -9.67
N GLU A 150 5.30 4.11 -8.56
CA GLU A 150 3.92 4.03 -8.08
C GLU A 150 3.16 5.24 -8.62
N ILE A 151 2.09 5.02 -9.39
CA ILE A 151 1.17 6.08 -9.84
C ILE A 151 -0.19 5.84 -9.22
N LYS A 152 -0.79 6.89 -8.63
CA LYS A 152 -2.18 6.90 -8.18
C LYS A 152 -3.02 7.68 -9.20
N PRO A 153 -3.63 7.00 -10.19
CA PRO A 153 -4.15 7.65 -11.40
C PRO A 153 -5.47 8.41 -11.17
N LYS A 154 -6.20 8.09 -10.09
CA LYS A 154 -7.54 8.65 -9.80
C LYS A 154 -8.54 8.28 -10.93
N LYS A 155 -9.64 9.03 -11.05
CA LYS A 155 -10.76 8.73 -11.95
C LYS A 155 -10.51 9.32 -13.34
N GLY A 156 -10.30 8.47 -14.34
CA GLY A 156 -10.02 8.85 -15.72
C GLY A 156 -11.21 9.18 -16.62
N TRP A 157 -12.43 9.01 -16.13
CA TRP A 157 -13.66 9.15 -16.93
C TRP A 157 -14.68 10.05 -16.22
N VAL A 158 -15.62 10.59 -16.99
CA VAL A 158 -16.68 11.49 -16.48
C VAL A 158 -18.04 10.80 -16.64
N PRO A 159 -18.77 10.52 -15.55
CA PRO A 159 -20.13 10.01 -15.59
C PRO A 159 -21.07 11.01 -16.22
N PHE A 160 -22.19 10.51 -16.75
CA PHE A 160 -23.20 11.33 -17.38
C PHE A 160 -23.69 12.50 -16.50
N ARG A 161 -23.90 12.24 -15.20
CA ARG A 161 -24.35 13.24 -14.22
C ARG A 161 -23.34 14.37 -13.95
N GLU A 162 -22.07 14.16 -14.31
CA GLU A 162 -20.96 15.09 -14.07
C GLU A 162 -20.50 15.78 -15.36
N LYS A 163 -21.19 15.55 -16.50
CA LYS A 163 -20.79 16.10 -17.81
C LYS A 163 -20.78 17.63 -17.86
N ASN A 164 -21.64 18.27 -17.09
CA ASN A 164 -21.77 19.72 -17.05
C ASN A 164 -20.77 20.38 -16.09
N PHE A 165 -19.93 19.59 -15.41
CA PHE A 165 -18.89 20.16 -14.57
C PHE A 165 -17.81 20.81 -15.45
N PRO A 166 -17.29 21.97 -15.04
CA PRO A 166 -16.30 22.71 -15.83
C PRO A 166 -15.02 21.88 -16.01
N GLU A 167 -14.66 21.08 -15.01
CA GLU A 167 -13.47 20.26 -14.99
C GLU A 167 -13.72 18.89 -14.37
N CYS A 168 -12.75 17.99 -14.52
CA CYS A 168 -12.84 16.69 -13.85
C CYS A 168 -12.79 16.84 -12.31
N ILE A 169 -13.37 15.87 -11.59
CA ILE A 169 -13.40 15.85 -10.12
C ILE A 169 -12.01 16.02 -9.51
N PHE A 170 -10.97 15.46 -10.11
CA PHE A 170 -9.61 15.61 -9.58
C PHE A 170 -9.16 17.07 -9.62
N CYS A 171 -9.30 17.73 -10.77
CA CYS A 171 -8.91 19.13 -10.97
C CYS A 171 -9.70 20.05 -10.05
N MET A 172 -11.02 19.88 -9.94
CA MET A 172 -11.84 20.68 -9.01
C MET A 172 -11.40 20.51 -7.55
N ASN A 173 -11.10 19.27 -7.13
CA ASN A 173 -10.60 19.00 -5.78
C ASN A 173 -9.21 19.60 -5.49
N GLN A 174 -8.44 20.03 -6.50
CA GLN A 174 -7.18 20.74 -6.26
C GLN A 174 -7.44 22.09 -5.60
N TYR A 175 -8.48 22.82 -6.01
CA TYR A 175 -8.82 24.11 -5.40
C TYR A 175 -9.26 23.95 -3.94
N ILE A 176 -10.09 22.95 -3.63
CA ILE A 176 -10.47 22.66 -2.23
C ILE A 176 -9.24 22.30 -1.38
N LYS A 177 -8.27 21.55 -1.93
CA LYS A 177 -7.03 21.25 -1.23
C LYS A 177 -6.17 22.49 -1.00
N LEU A 178 -6.16 23.42 -1.96
CA LEU A 178 -5.44 24.69 -1.85
C LEU A 178 -6.05 25.54 -0.73
N GLU A 179 -7.38 25.71 -0.74
CA GLU A 179 -8.12 26.44 0.32
C GLU A 179 -7.92 25.82 1.70
N THR A 180 -7.89 24.49 1.78
CA THR A 180 -7.67 23.77 3.06
C THR A 180 -6.19 23.66 3.46
N GLY A 181 -5.27 24.30 2.72
CA GLY A 181 -3.83 24.31 3.01
C GLY A 181 -3.14 22.94 2.88
N LYS A 182 -3.75 21.98 2.17
CA LYS A 182 -3.19 20.62 1.97
C LYS A 182 -2.16 20.57 0.85
N ILE A 183 -2.15 21.56 -0.04
CA ILE A 183 -1.20 21.74 -1.14
C ILE A 183 -0.82 23.22 -1.23
N SER A 184 0.38 23.53 -1.71
CA SER A 184 0.84 24.89 -1.97
C SER A 184 0.35 25.45 -3.31
N GLU A 185 0.15 24.57 -4.29
CA GLU A 185 -0.29 24.92 -5.64
C GLU A 185 -1.07 23.76 -6.30
N PRO A 186 -2.05 24.06 -7.18
CA PRO A 186 -2.76 23.05 -7.95
C PRO A 186 -1.85 22.30 -8.92
N SER A 187 -1.98 20.97 -8.98
CA SER A 187 -1.27 20.18 -9.99
C SER A 187 -1.90 20.32 -11.39
N CYS A 188 -1.07 20.45 -12.42
CA CYS A 188 -1.49 20.39 -13.83
C CYS A 188 -1.86 18.98 -14.31
N TYR A 189 -1.70 17.96 -13.46
CA TYR A 189 -2.09 16.59 -13.76
C TYR A 189 -3.62 16.46 -13.93
N CYS A 190 -4.07 15.91 -15.06
CA CYS A 190 -5.46 15.55 -15.27
C CYS A 190 -5.59 14.04 -15.56
N PRO A 191 -6.34 13.27 -14.74
CA PRO A 191 -6.60 11.86 -15.00
C PRO A 191 -7.18 11.58 -16.38
N ARG A 192 -8.02 12.47 -16.93
CA ARG A 192 -8.59 12.29 -18.28
C ARG A 192 -7.49 12.17 -19.34
N ASN A 193 -6.46 13.01 -19.24
CA ASN A 193 -5.33 13.00 -20.16
C ASN A 193 -4.43 11.77 -19.98
N LEU A 194 -4.38 11.19 -18.76
CA LEU A 194 -3.65 9.93 -18.53
C LEU A 194 -4.37 8.75 -19.20
N PHE A 195 -5.70 8.77 -19.25
CA PHE A 195 -6.52 7.70 -19.81
C PHE A 195 -7.08 8.04 -21.21
N SER A 196 -6.54 9.05 -21.90
CA SER A 196 -7.07 9.47 -23.21
C SER A 196 -6.72 8.52 -24.35
N GLY A 197 -5.67 7.71 -24.17
CA GLY A 197 -5.13 6.86 -25.22
C GLY A 197 -4.26 7.61 -26.23
N VAL A 198 -4.08 8.92 -26.07
CA VAL A 198 -3.23 9.76 -26.93
C VAL A 198 -1.84 9.89 -26.30
N GLU A 199 -0.83 9.32 -26.95
CA GLU A 199 0.53 9.22 -26.39
C GLU A 199 1.12 10.57 -25.97
N THR A 200 0.94 11.61 -26.78
CA THR A 200 1.45 12.96 -26.50
C THR A 200 0.81 13.57 -25.24
N GLU A 201 -0.49 13.38 -25.06
CA GLU A 201 -1.22 13.83 -23.87
C GLU A 201 -0.81 13.04 -22.63
N MET A 202 -0.69 11.72 -22.76
CA MET A 202 -0.25 10.84 -21.68
C MET A 202 1.16 11.20 -21.21
N LYS A 203 2.09 11.45 -22.14
CA LYS A 203 3.46 11.91 -21.81
C LYS A 203 3.45 13.24 -21.07
N ARG A 204 2.72 14.24 -21.58
CA ARG A 204 2.56 15.54 -20.90
C ARG A 204 1.99 15.36 -19.49
N CYS A 205 1.01 14.47 -19.34
CA CYS A 205 0.38 14.15 -18.07
C CYS A 205 1.36 13.53 -17.06
N ILE A 206 2.23 12.63 -17.50
CA ILE A 206 3.29 12.04 -16.67
C ILE A 206 4.33 13.10 -16.28
N LEU A 207 4.73 13.99 -17.19
CA LEU A 207 5.62 15.11 -16.86
C LEU A 207 5.01 16.01 -15.78
N SER A 208 3.72 16.35 -15.90
CA SER A 208 3.01 17.12 -14.87
C SER A 208 2.93 16.40 -13.51
N LEU A 209 2.93 15.05 -13.49
CA LEU A 209 3.05 14.29 -12.24
C LEU A 209 4.45 14.41 -11.64
N ILE A 210 5.49 14.45 -12.46
CA ILE A 210 6.88 14.58 -11.98
C ILE A 210 7.10 15.99 -11.42
N ASP A 211 6.59 17.01 -12.10
CA ASP A 211 6.73 18.42 -11.69
C ASP A 211 6.03 18.70 -10.35
N ASN A 212 4.79 18.22 -10.19
CA ASN A 212 4.02 18.37 -8.95
C ASN A 212 3.45 17.02 -8.48
N PRO A 213 4.25 16.23 -7.74
CA PRO A 213 3.96 14.82 -7.44
C PRO A 213 2.83 14.60 -6.43
N GLN A 214 2.61 15.54 -5.51
CA GLN A 214 1.68 15.42 -4.39
C GLN A 214 1.68 14.00 -3.76
N ASN A 215 0.53 13.32 -3.78
CA ASN A 215 0.38 11.91 -3.39
C ASN A 215 0.04 11.00 -4.58
N ASN A 216 0.40 11.46 -5.78
CA ASN A 216 0.02 10.87 -7.05
C ASN A 216 1.15 10.08 -7.72
N ILE A 217 2.42 10.39 -7.43
CA ILE A 217 3.56 9.60 -7.91
C ILE A 217 4.57 9.36 -6.79
N ARG A 218 5.21 8.19 -6.80
CA ARG A 218 6.41 7.89 -6.01
C ARG A 218 7.38 7.09 -6.86
N ILE A 219 8.66 7.37 -6.70
CA ILE A 219 9.74 6.66 -7.39
C ILE A 219 10.61 6.00 -6.32
N PHE A 220 10.84 4.71 -6.48
CA PHE A 220 11.70 3.91 -5.61
C PHE A 220 12.90 3.44 -6.42
N LYS A 221 14.11 3.76 -5.96
CA LYS A 221 15.33 3.10 -6.45
C LYS A 221 15.45 1.74 -5.76
N MET A 222 15.44 0.66 -6.54
CA MET A 222 15.46 -0.71 -6.02
C MET A 222 16.87 -1.11 -5.58
N VAL A 223 16.94 -2.05 -4.65
CA VAL A 223 18.12 -2.89 -4.43
C VAL A 223 17.85 -4.21 -5.15
N ILE A 224 18.73 -4.62 -6.06
CA ILE A 224 18.61 -5.91 -6.75
C ILE A 224 18.74 -7.03 -5.72
N CYS A 225 17.68 -7.80 -5.50
CA CYS A 225 17.71 -8.98 -4.64
C CYS A 225 18.19 -10.19 -5.44
N PHE A 226 19.47 -10.54 -5.30
CA PHE A 226 19.95 -11.86 -5.74
C PHE A 226 19.38 -12.93 -4.80
N MET A 227 18.29 -13.58 -5.21
CA MET A 227 17.91 -14.84 -4.56
C MET A 227 18.88 -15.92 -5.02
N MET A 228 19.96 -16.14 -4.26
CA MET A 228 20.73 -17.38 -4.41
C MET A 228 19.80 -18.55 -4.02
N LYS A 229 19.10 -19.14 -5.00
CA LYS A 229 18.57 -20.48 -4.86
C LYS A 229 19.78 -21.40 -4.71
N THR A 230 20.18 -21.69 -3.48
CA THR A 230 20.95 -22.91 -3.22
C THR A 230 20.08 -24.07 -3.69
N LYS A 231 20.32 -24.53 -4.92
CA LYS A 231 19.95 -25.87 -5.34
C LYS A 231 20.62 -26.80 -4.33
N ILE A 232 19.87 -27.23 -3.34
CA ILE A 232 20.20 -28.44 -2.61
C ILE A 232 20.07 -29.53 -3.67
N ASN A 233 21.20 -29.90 -4.28
CA ASN A 233 21.30 -31.10 -5.07
C ASN A 233 21.01 -32.26 -4.12
N SER A 234 19.79 -32.77 -4.15
CA SER A 234 19.48 -34.11 -3.70
C SER A 234 19.83 -35.06 -4.85
N ARG A 235 21.06 -35.56 -4.85
CA ARG A 235 21.47 -36.90 -5.29
C ARG A 235 22.93 -37.09 -4.95
#